data_AF-A0A3D5ZJP7-F1
#
_entry.id   AF-A0A3D5ZJP7-F1
#
_cell.length_a   1.000
_cell.length_b   1.000
_cell.length_c   1.000
_cell.angle_alpha   90.00
_cell.angle_beta   90.00
_cell.angle_gamma   90.00
#
_symmetry.space_group_name_H-M   'P 1'
#
loop_
_entity.id
_entity.type
_entity.pdbx_description
1 polymer ?
#
loop_
_entity_poly.entity_id
_entity_poly.type
_entity_poly.pdbx_seq_one_letter_code
_entity_poly.pdbx_strand_id
1 'polypeptide(L)'
;MIIDIAKRKFNTALNLAEHSRYFDALAIFTSYPDDYEAQLNRIGCLSAMGEPIAAVRVLRRLLAKCYFTHNVFADVMSLGEPTEHIVKDTVAKLIGKRNYARDDDKISAERSKLAHYEFVPDDNDGLGLELDFFNDSTLWDAPAYAEDNFYDIKSKVYRDHLRLTMEKSFLEGDDEKFQLYAKRLLALKDADDIETVEAQVVTAYYLNKRTKAVGFIEKLCKFDNVSSRALRVALSVMFDDKNLKCKKVITRLMELAMPVIAEFSPLDLCDMIMFAENVAQNDEYAYKFAKELFPVADTCYGAIDYLRVCACALYNGHDKETARNAVLRIIAGYPEDSFAQCFLQFLNEDFDPDYSAKFDIAGFDCRPFWLSKPLIIYEEFVCFGNVDKELPHFDREKLVGIAGLIGHTKALATEGNEPEYIELTNLLRYSLAVGSVEKDEMIAFCKERLADVDNHVYMNESLLQRMVQYGCRDNVFVCGKKCFWLDLSVAGDDQLFAMALCSAAALMPVNAADLKQKYDELYTRAGSKWPDKINQLQVAYYLLCKTDKKFPKTPEATSFRAEDKQVFAEYLDD
;
A
#
# COMPACT_ATOMS: atom_id res chain seq x y z
N MET A 1 -6.31 0.01 47.03
CA MET A 1 -6.68 0.57 45.72
C MET A 1 -6.16 -0.39 44.67
N ILE A 2 -7.04 -1.22 44.08
CA ILE A 2 -6.66 -2.14 43.02
C ILE A 2 -6.66 -1.32 41.73
N ILE A 3 -5.48 -1.08 41.16
CA ILE A 3 -5.35 -0.40 39.87
C ILE A 3 -5.65 -1.43 38.80
N ASP A 4 -6.69 -1.21 38.02
CA ASP A 4 -6.94 -1.97 36.81
C ASP A 4 -5.89 -1.58 35.75
N ILE A 5 -4.90 -2.46 35.57
CA ILE A 5 -3.77 -2.25 34.66
C ILE A 5 -4.26 -2.15 33.21
N ALA A 6 -5.30 -2.89 32.83
CA ALA A 6 -5.84 -2.88 31.47
C ALA A 6 -6.52 -1.53 31.18
N LYS A 7 -7.33 -1.03 32.12
CA LYS A 7 -7.94 0.31 32.01
C LYS A 7 -6.89 1.42 31.95
N ARG A 8 -5.82 1.32 32.75
CA ARG A 8 -4.74 2.30 32.73
C ARG A 8 -4.01 2.33 31.38
N LYS A 9 -3.70 1.16 30.81
CA LYS A 9 -3.05 1.04 29.49
C LYS A 9 -3.90 1.62 28.37
N PHE A 10 -5.20 1.31 28.35
CA PHE A 10 -6.13 1.88 27.37
C PHE A 10 -6.19 3.41 27.46
N ASN A 11 -6.32 3.96 28.68
CA ASN A 11 -6.30 5.41 28.89
C ASN A 11 -4.96 6.05 28.49
N THR A 12 -3.84 5.35 28.66
CA THR A 12 -2.54 5.81 28.13
C THR A 12 -2.55 5.87 26.61
N ALA A 13 -3.11 4.86 25.93
CA ALA A 13 -3.20 4.84 24.47
C ALA A 13 -4.06 6.00 23.93
N LEU A 14 -5.20 6.27 24.56
CA LEU A 14 -6.03 7.45 24.25
C LEU A 14 -5.23 8.74 24.42
N ASN A 15 -4.52 8.90 25.54
CA ASN A 15 -3.71 10.09 25.79
C ASN A 15 -2.59 10.25 24.75
N LEU A 16 -1.94 9.17 24.33
CA LEU A 16 -0.94 9.21 23.25
C LEU A 16 -1.55 9.65 21.92
N ALA A 17 -2.73 9.12 21.57
CA ALA A 17 -3.44 9.51 20.35
C ALA A 17 -3.82 11.01 20.36
N GLU A 18 -4.36 11.52 21.48
CA GLU A 18 -4.71 12.94 21.66
C GLU A 18 -3.49 13.88 21.58
N HIS A 19 -2.28 13.37 21.73
CA HIS A 19 -1.02 14.12 21.56
C HIS A 19 -0.28 13.73 20.27
N SER A 20 -1.00 13.21 19.27
CA SER A 20 -0.48 12.86 17.94
C SER A 20 0.62 11.79 17.94
N ARG A 21 0.79 11.03 19.02
CA ARG A 21 1.71 9.88 19.09
C ARG A 21 1.01 8.61 18.60
N TYR A 22 0.58 8.65 17.34
CA TYR A 22 -0.34 7.65 16.78
C TYR A 22 0.26 6.25 16.67
N PHE A 23 1.54 6.11 16.34
CA PHE A 23 2.19 4.79 16.24
C PHE A 23 2.28 4.09 17.59
N ASP A 24 2.70 4.82 18.63
CA ASP A 24 2.74 4.31 20.01
C ASP A 24 1.33 3.93 20.51
N ALA A 25 0.34 4.79 20.24
CA ALA A 25 -1.04 4.52 20.58
C ALA A 25 -1.56 3.27 19.85
N LEU A 26 -1.27 3.16 18.54
CA LEU A 26 -1.63 2.01 17.70
C LEU A 26 -1.09 0.71 18.28
N ALA A 27 0.19 0.69 18.66
CA ALA A 27 0.82 -0.50 19.25
C ALA A 27 0.12 -0.96 20.54
N ILE A 28 -0.36 -0.02 21.37
CA ILE A 28 -1.13 -0.36 22.57
C ILE A 28 -2.54 -0.84 22.22
N PHE A 29 -3.27 -0.16 21.33
CA PHE A 29 -4.62 -0.58 20.91
C PHE A 29 -4.62 -1.97 20.27
N THR A 30 -3.57 -2.33 19.53
CA THR A 30 -3.39 -3.65 18.95
C THR A 30 -3.35 -4.78 19.99
N SER A 31 -2.97 -4.50 21.24
CA SER A 31 -3.02 -5.49 22.32
C SER A 31 -4.44 -5.84 22.81
N TYR A 32 -5.48 -5.22 22.24
CA TYR A 32 -6.89 -5.45 22.52
C TYR A 32 -7.65 -5.87 21.23
N PRO A 33 -7.38 -7.05 20.66
CA PRO A 33 -7.90 -7.46 19.35
C PRO A 33 -9.43 -7.68 19.30
N ASP A 34 -10.06 -7.91 20.45
CA ASP A 34 -11.49 -8.16 20.59
C ASP A 34 -12.30 -6.96 21.10
N ASP A 35 -11.62 -5.87 21.49
CA ASP A 35 -12.26 -4.66 21.99
C ASP A 35 -12.67 -3.76 20.82
N TYR A 36 -13.97 -3.43 20.75
CA TYR A 36 -14.55 -2.70 19.62
C TYR A 36 -13.95 -1.29 19.48
N GLU A 37 -13.88 -0.54 20.58
CA GLU A 37 -13.30 0.80 20.60
C GLU A 37 -11.80 0.78 20.32
N ALA A 38 -11.05 -0.22 20.78
CA ALA A 38 -9.65 -0.39 20.39
C ALA A 38 -9.52 -0.52 18.87
N GLN A 39 -10.35 -1.35 18.21
CA GLN A 39 -10.30 -1.50 16.75
C GLN A 39 -10.67 -0.21 16.01
N LEU A 40 -11.62 0.58 16.52
CA LEU A 40 -11.93 1.91 15.98
C LEU A 40 -10.71 2.84 16.08
N ASN A 41 -10.08 2.92 17.24
CA ASN A 41 -8.89 3.75 17.45
C ASN A 41 -7.68 3.28 16.60
N ARG A 42 -7.54 1.97 16.34
CA ARG A 42 -6.53 1.46 15.38
C ARG A 42 -6.76 2.04 13.98
N ILE A 43 -8.02 2.07 13.51
CA ILE A 43 -8.38 2.69 12.22
C ILE A 43 -8.04 4.18 12.23
N GLY A 44 -8.35 4.89 13.32
CA GLY A 44 -7.99 6.30 13.52
C GLY A 44 -6.49 6.55 13.40
N CYS A 45 -5.67 5.82 14.16
CA CYS A 45 -4.21 5.95 14.11
C CYS A 45 -3.65 5.70 12.71
N LEU A 46 -4.06 4.60 12.06
CA LEU A 46 -3.59 4.26 10.71
C LEU A 46 -4.00 5.32 9.69
N SER A 47 -5.22 5.84 9.80
CA SER A 47 -5.71 6.89 8.89
C SER A 47 -4.95 8.21 9.08
N ALA A 48 -4.67 8.59 10.33
CA ALA A 48 -3.94 9.79 10.68
C ALA A 48 -2.48 9.75 10.23
N MET A 49 -1.85 8.57 10.29
CA MET A 49 -0.48 8.34 9.81
C MET A 49 -0.38 8.14 8.29
N GLY A 50 -1.46 8.26 7.52
CA GLY A 50 -1.37 8.10 6.07
C GLY A 50 -1.24 6.65 5.58
N GLU A 51 -1.79 5.68 6.33
CA GLU A 51 -1.75 4.25 6.00
C GLU A 51 -3.13 3.74 5.55
N PRO A 52 -3.68 4.24 4.43
CA PRO A 52 -5.09 4.02 4.08
C PRO A 52 -5.41 2.56 3.81
N ILE A 53 -4.48 1.81 3.19
CA ILE A 53 -4.70 0.39 2.90
C ILE A 53 -4.78 -0.42 4.20
N ALA A 54 -3.90 -0.16 5.16
CA ALA A 54 -3.95 -0.82 6.47
C ALA A 54 -5.23 -0.43 7.23
N ALA A 55 -5.61 0.86 7.23
CA ALA A 55 -6.86 1.33 7.84
C ALA A 55 -8.10 0.65 7.25
N VAL A 56 -8.19 0.54 5.92
CA VAL A 56 -9.27 -0.16 5.22
C VAL A 56 -9.31 -1.65 5.60
N ARG A 57 -8.16 -2.32 5.72
CA ARG A 57 -8.10 -3.74 6.13
C ARG A 57 -8.68 -3.93 7.54
N VAL A 58 -8.30 -3.07 8.50
CA VAL A 58 -8.85 -3.12 9.86
C VAL A 58 -10.36 -2.83 9.86
N LEU A 59 -10.80 -1.80 9.13
CA LEU A 59 -12.22 -1.47 8.96
C LEU A 59 -13.04 -2.65 8.41
N ARG A 60 -12.56 -3.31 7.36
CA ARG A 60 -13.28 -4.43 6.73
C ARG A 60 -13.40 -5.64 7.64
N ARG A 61 -12.37 -5.92 8.44
CA ARG A 61 -12.42 -6.98 9.46
C ARG A 61 -13.41 -6.63 10.56
N LEU A 62 -13.46 -5.36 10.97
CA LEU A 62 -14.44 -4.88 11.93
C LEU A 62 -15.87 -4.99 11.38
N LEU A 63 -16.09 -4.63 10.10
CA LEU A 63 -17.38 -4.83 9.41
C LEU A 63 -17.77 -6.31 9.36
N ALA A 64 -16.83 -7.20 9.03
CA ALA A 64 -17.10 -8.64 9.00
C ALA A 64 -17.59 -9.19 10.34
N LYS A 65 -17.14 -8.60 11.47
CA LYS A 65 -17.51 -9.00 12.82
C LYS A 65 -18.77 -8.28 13.35
N CYS A 66 -18.89 -6.98 13.12
CA CYS A 66 -19.78 -6.10 13.88
C CYS A 66 -20.85 -5.39 13.04
N TYR A 67 -20.87 -5.54 11.71
CA TYR A 67 -21.76 -4.75 10.85
C TYR A 67 -23.26 -4.86 11.20
N PHE A 68 -23.73 -6.04 11.60
CA PHE A 68 -25.14 -6.25 11.93
C PHE A 68 -25.52 -5.79 13.35
N THR A 69 -24.54 -5.47 14.19
CA THR A 69 -24.75 -5.13 15.60
C THR A 69 -24.37 -3.69 15.93
N HIS A 70 -23.52 -3.06 15.12
CA HIS A 70 -22.99 -1.71 15.33
C HIS A 70 -23.10 -0.87 14.06
N ASN A 71 -23.19 0.45 14.22
CA ASN A 71 -23.13 1.40 13.12
C ASN A 71 -21.68 1.77 12.79
N VAL A 72 -20.90 0.78 12.39
CA VAL A 72 -19.43 0.87 12.21
C VAL A 72 -19.00 2.06 11.37
N PHE A 73 -19.74 2.40 10.32
CA PHE A 73 -19.39 3.55 9.47
C PHE A 73 -19.55 4.89 10.20
N ALA A 74 -20.62 5.08 10.98
CA ALA A 74 -20.80 6.30 11.77
C ALA A 74 -19.75 6.37 12.89
N ASP A 75 -19.47 5.24 13.53
CA ASP A 75 -18.46 5.15 14.59
C ASP A 75 -17.08 5.57 14.06
N VAL A 76 -16.66 5.07 12.90
CA VAL A 76 -15.38 5.45 12.29
C VAL A 76 -15.37 6.90 11.84
N MET A 77 -16.43 7.39 11.19
CA MET A 77 -16.52 8.81 10.78
C MET A 77 -16.44 9.80 11.96
N SER A 78 -16.79 9.36 13.18
CA SER A 78 -16.72 10.20 14.37
C SER A 78 -15.29 10.49 14.85
N LEU A 79 -14.31 9.70 14.39
CA LEU A 79 -12.91 9.80 14.79
C LEU A 79 -12.20 11.04 14.22
N GLY A 80 -12.68 11.60 13.11
CA GLY A 80 -12.15 12.82 12.51
C GLY A 80 -11.99 12.75 11.00
N GLU A 81 -11.58 13.88 10.41
CA GLU A 81 -11.36 14.02 8.95
C GLU A 81 -10.49 12.92 8.34
N PRO A 82 -9.39 12.46 8.99
CA PRO A 82 -8.55 11.41 8.43
C PRO A 82 -9.30 10.12 8.13
N THR A 83 -10.38 9.81 8.84
CA THR A 83 -11.11 8.57 8.63
C THR A 83 -12.20 8.66 7.56
N GLU A 84 -12.57 9.89 7.14
CA GLU A 84 -13.69 10.06 6.21
C GLU A 84 -13.42 9.46 4.83
N HIS A 85 -12.21 9.62 4.32
CA HIS A 85 -11.83 9.11 3.00
C HIS A 85 -11.87 7.57 2.98
N ILE A 86 -11.36 6.93 4.04
CA ILE A 86 -11.39 5.47 4.26
C ILE A 86 -12.82 4.93 4.22
N VAL A 87 -13.74 5.62 4.91
CA VAL A 87 -15.16 5.25 4.96
C VAL A 87 -15.80 5.45 3.59
N LYS A 88 -15.62 6.61 2.95
CA LYS A 88 -16.19 6.92 1.63
C LYS A 88 -15.78 5.88 0.58
N ASP A 89 -14.50 5.50 0.56
CA ASP A 89 -13.98 4.49 -0.37
C ASP A 89 -14.57 3.10 -0.11
N THR A 90 -14.67 2.70 1.16
CA THR A 90 -15.24 1.40 1.54
C THR A 90 -16.74 1.33 1.25
N VAL A 91 -17.47 2.41 1.56
CA VAL A 91 -18.91 2.55 1.27
C VAL A 91 -19.17 2.50 -0.24
N ALA A 92 -18.35 3.19 -1.04
CA ALA A 92 -18.48 3.19 -2.50
C ALA A 92 -18.37 1.77 -3.09
N LYS A 93 -17.46 0.94 -2.54
CA LYS A 93 -17.29 -0.46 -2.94
C LYS A 93 -18.43 -1.38 -2.43
N LEU A 94 -19.08 -1.04 -1.31
CA LEU A 94 -20.13 -1.86 -0.67
C LEU A 94 -21.55 -1.55 -1.18
N ILE A 95 -21.99 -0.30 -1.11
CA ILE A 95 -23.38 0.13 -1.39
C ILE A 95 -23.49 1.08 -2.59
N GLY A 96 -22.38 1.32 -3.30
CA GLY A 96 -22.29 2.24 -4.43
C GLY A 96 -22.06 3.69 -4.01
N LYS A 97 -21.99 4.61 -5.00
CA LYS A 97 -21.81 6.07 -4.78
C LYS A 97 -23.07 6.71 -4.17
N ARG A 98 -23.43 6.34 -2.94
CA ARG A 98 -24.36 7.12 -2.11
C ARG A 98 -23.53 8.00 -1.17
N ASN A 99 -23.97 9.24 -0.97
CA ASN A 99 -23.39 10.10 0.04
C ASN A 99 -23.71 9.51 1.42
N TYR A 100 -22.75 8.82 2.03
CA TYR A 100 -22.80 8.52 3.46
C TYR A 100 -22.34 9.79 4.18
N ALA A 101 -23.25 10.40 4.94
CA ALA A 101 -22.96 11.61 5.70
C ALA A 101 -22.68 11.24 7.16
N ARG A 102 -21.80 12.00 7.80
CA ARG A 102 -21.52 11.90 9.24
C ARG A 102 -22.82 12.17 10.03
N ASP A 103 -23.11 11.31 10.99
CA ASP A 103 -24.28 11.39 11.86
C ASP A 103 -23.89 10.95 13.28
N ASP A 104 -23.43 11.92 14.07
CA ASP A 104 -22.87 11.67 15.40
C ASP A 104 -23.91 11.15 16.40
N ASP A 105 -25.20 11.30 16.11
CA ASP A 105 -26.30 10.82 16.96
C ASP A 105 -26.59 9.32 16.77
N LYS A 106 -25.93 8.67 15.80
CA LYS A 106 -26.13 7.25 15.48
C LYS A 106 -24.92 6.36 15.75
N ILE A 107 -23.93 6.86 16.48
CA ILE A 107 -22.77 6.07 16.86
C ILE A 107 -23.17 5.00 17.89
N SER A 108 -22.60 3.80 17.76
CA SER A 108 -22.77 2.68 18.68
C SER A 108 -21.64 2.62 19.73
N ALA A 109 -20.49 3.21 19.42
CA ALA A 109 -19.30 3.18 20.28
C ALA A 109 -19.43 4.04 21.55
N GLU A 110 -18.70 3.64 22.60
CA GLU A 110 -18.58 4.45 23.81
C GLU A 110 -17.69 5.69 23.58
N ARG A 111 -18.29 6.88 23.46
CA ARG A 111 -17.57 8.14 23.17
C ARG A 111 -16.34 8.40 24.05
N SER A 112 -16.41 8.08 25.34
CA SER A 112 -15.28 8.29 26.28
C SER A 112 -14.06 7.42 26.00
N LYS A 113 -14.16 6.45 25.10
CA LYS A 113 -13.08 5.56 24.66
C LYS A 113 -12.65 5.81 23.22
N LEU A 114 -13.13 6.88 22.60
CA LEU A 114 -12.71 7.29 21.26
C LEU A 114 -11.82 8.52 21.36
N ALA A 115 -10.66 8.48 20.72
CA ALA A 115 -9.82 9.66 20.53
C ALA A 115 -10.25 10.45 19.29
N HIS A 116 -9.83 11.71 19.22
CA HIS A 116 -9.91 12.51 18.00
C HIS A 116 -8.60 12.45 17.22
N TYR A 117 -8.71 12.37 15.90
CA TYR A 117 -7.57 12.20 15.00
C TYR A 117 -7.51 13.34 14.00
N GLU A 118 -6.33 13.92 13.90
CA GLU A 118 -5.92 14.87 12.87
C GLU A 118 -4.83 14.24 12.02
N PHE A 119 -4.75 14.60 10.75
CA PHE A 119 -3.66 14.12 9.89
C PHE A 119 -2.32 14.51 10.52
N VAL A 120 -1.40 13.54 10.60
CA VAL A 120 0.02 13.90 10.63
C VAL A 120 0.24 14.74 9.37
N PRO A 121 0.82 15.95 9.47
CA PRO A 121 1.17 16.72 8.30
C PRO A 121 1.85 15.80 7.30
N ASP A 122 1.26 15.65 6.12
CA ASP A 122 1.83 14.82 5.07
C ASP A 122 3.25 15.34 4.84
N ASP A 123 4.24 14.45 4.86
CA ASP A 123 5.63 14.79 4.53
C ASP A 123 5.75 15.22 3.05
N ASN A 124 4.65 15.25 2.29
CA ASN A 124 4.47 16.10 1.11
C ASN A 124 4.63 17.60 1.47
N ASP A 125 5.84 17.99 1.84
CA ASP A 125 6.47 19.20 1.34
C ASP A 125 6.39 19.15 -0.18
N GLY A 126 5.25 19.52 -0.77
CA GLY A 126 5.17 19.72 -2.20
C GLY A 126 6.27 20.69 -2.58
N LEU A 127 7.30 20.21 -3.28
CA LEU A 127 8.51 20.99 -3.55
C LEU A 127 8.12 22.34 -4.15
N GLY A 128 8.35 23.39 -3.37
CA GLY A 128 8.09 24.75 -3.77
C GLY A 128 9.24 25.29 -4.62
N LEU A 129 9.33 26.61 -4.68
CA LEU A 129 10.56 27.25 -5.12
C LEU A 129 11.59 27.16 -3.99
N GLU A 130 12.30 26.02 -3.86
CA GLU A 130 13.28 25.68 -2.80
C GLU A 130 14.58 26.55 -2.82
N LEU A 131 14.46 27.87 -2.69
CA LEU A 131 15.57 28.84 -2.70
C LEU A 131 15.96 29.29 -1.28
N ASP A 132 17.09 29.99 -1.15
CA ASP A 132 17.63 30.42 0.14
C ASP A 132 17.08 31.76 0.65
N PHE A 133 15.75 31.89 0.64
CA PHE A 133 15.08 33.14 0.97
C PHE A 133 15.53 33.75 2.29
N PHE A 134 15.78 32.94 3.32
CA PHE A 134 16.17 33.46 4.63
C PHE A 134 17.54 34.14 4.59
N ASN A 135 18.57 33.46 4.07
CA ASN A 135 19.91 34.03 3.99
C ASN A 135 19.97 35.17 2.97
N ASP A 136 19.22 35.06 1.88
CA ASP A 136 19.21 36.04 0.79
C ASP A 136 18.42 37.30 1.11
N SER A 137 17.46 37.25 2.04
CA SER A 137 16.64 38.40 2.42
C SER A 137 17.47 39.62 2.84
N THR A 138 18.64 39.40 3.43
CA THR A 138 19.55 40.47 3.84
C THR A 138 20.27 41.16 2.67
N LEU A 139 20.30 40.53 1.50
CA LEU A 139 20.98 41.01 0.30
C LEU A 139 20.02 41.71 -0.68
N TRP A 140 18.72 41.53 -0.54
CA TRP A 140 17.70 42.05 -1.47
C TRP A 140 17.74 43.57 -1.65
N ASP A 141 18.10 44.31 -0.61
CA ASP A 141 18.17 45.78 -0.65
C ASP A 141 19.62 46.29 -0.73
N ALA A 142 20.59 45.41 -0.96
CA ALA A 142 21.98 45.81 -1.08
C ALA A 142 22.19 46.61 -2.39
N PRO A 143 22.79 47.82 -2.34
CA PRO A 143 22.94 48.67 -3.52
C PRO A 143 23.71 48.02 -4.69
N ALA A 144 24.54 47.02 -4.41
CA ALA A 144 25.30 46.29 -5.42
C ALA A 144 24.41 45.47 -6.37
N TYR A 145 23.19 45.10 -5.95
CA TYR A 145 22.27 44.23 -6.70
C TYR A 145 21.01 44.97 -7.18
N ALA A 146 21.00 46.31 -7.14
CA ALA A 146 19.86 47.12 -7.60
C ALA A 146 19.58 46.97 -9.10
N GLU A 147 18.31 47.03 -9.50
CA GLU A 147 17.89 46.82 -10.90
C GLU A 147 18.47 47.82 -11.90
N ASP A 148 18.69 49.06 -11.46
CA ASP A 148 19.15 50.15 -12.32
C ASP A 148 20.69 50.20 -12.49
N ASN A 149 21.41 49.21 -11.96
CA ASN A 149 22.86 49.13 -12.09
C ASN A 149 23.31 48.61 -13.46
N PHE A 150 24.52 49.01 -13.86
CA PHE A 150 25.21 48.44 -15.01
C PHE A 150 26.04 47.23 -14.59
N TYR A 151 25.71 46.06 -15.13
CA TYR A 151 26.38 44.82 -14.82
C TYR A 151 27.22 44.30 -15.98
N ASP A 152 28.39 43.73 -15.66
CA ASP A 152 29.05 42.79 -16.56
C ASP A 152 28.29 41.47 -16.52
N ILE A 153 27.77 41.04 -17.68
CA ILE A 153 26.96 39.82 -17.84
C ILE A 153 27.71 38.55 -17.40
N LYS A 154 29.04 38.58 -17.37
CA LYS A 154 29.88 37.46 -16.90
C LYS A 154 30.20 37.50 -15.41
N SER A 155 29.90 38.61 -14.72
CA SER A 155 30.25 38.77 -13.32
C SER A 155 29.32 37.99 -12.38
N LYS A 156 29.87 37.54 -11.24
CA LYS A 156 29.07 36.95 -10.15
C LYS A 156 27.97 37.91 -9.67
N VAL A 157 28.28 39.21 -9.60
CA VAL A 157 27.33 40.25 -9.15
C VAL A 157 26.08 40.31 -10.05
N TYR A 158 26.23 40.15 -11.37
CA TYR A 158 25.08 40.07 -12.27
C TYR A 158 24.22 38.83 -12.01
N ARG A 159 24.86 37.69 -11.76
CA ARG A 159 24.16 36.41 -11.52
C ARG A 159 23.43 36.44 -10.19
N ASP A 160 24.08 36.95 -9.14
CA ASP A 160 23.47 37.23 -7.84
C ASP A 160 22.27 38.18 -7.98
N HIS A 161 22.41 39.27 -8.74
CA HIS A 161 21.29 40.19 -9.03
C HIS A 161 20.09 39.47 -9.65
N LEU A 162 20.31 38.64 -10.69
CA LEU A 162 19.22 37.91 -11.35
C LEU A 162 18.51 36.96 -10.38
N ARG A 163 19.29 36.23 -9.57
CA ARG A 163 18.80 35.26 -8.59
C ARG A 163 18.00 35.94 -7.47
N LEU A 164 18.59 36.94 -6.81
CA LEU A 164 17.97 37.68 -5.70
C LEU A 164 16.71 38.44 -6.13
N THR A 165 16.72 39.06 -7.31
CA THR A 165 15.54 39.78 -7.83
C THR A 165 14.39 38.82 -8.13
N MET A 166 14.71 37.65 -8.70
CA MET A 166 13.72 36.60 -8.95
C MET A 166 13.10 36.10 -7.63
N GLU A 167 13.91 35.78 -6.63
CA GLU A 167 13.47 35.33 -5.30
C GLU A 167 12.57 36.35 -4.61
N LYS A 168 13.01 37.62 -4.57
CA LYS A 168 12.23 38.71 -3.98
C LYS A 168 10.88 38.86 -4.69
N SER A 169 10.87 38.85 -6.02
CA SER A 169 9.64 38.99 -6.81
C SER A 169 8.65 37.85 -6.56
N PHE A 170 9.15 36.62 -6.38
CA PHE A 170 8.31 35.47 -6.02
C PHE A 170 7.62 35.69 -4.66
N LEU A 171 8.37 36.12 -3.64
CA LEU A 171 7.81 36.37 -2.31
C LEU A 171 6.87 37.58 -2.25
N GLU A 172 7.11 38.60 -3.07
CA GLU A 172 6.24 39.77 -3.20
C GLU A 172 4.97 39.49 -4.03
N GLY A 173 4.89 38.33 -4.70
CA GLY A 173 3.78 37.98 -5.59
C GLY A 173 3.80 38.72 -6.94
N ASP A 174 4.95 39.25 -7.35
CA ASP A 174 5.15 39.87 -8.67
C ASP A 174 5.52 38.80 -9.71
N ASP A 175 4.49 38.13 -10.23
CA ASP A 175 4.62 37.03 -11.19
C ASP A 175 5.30 37.45 -12.50
N GLU A 176 5.01 38.65 -13.02
CA GLU A 176 5.60 39.12 -14.28
C GLU A 176 7.11 39.28 -14.16
N LYS A 177 7.54 39.90 -13.05
CA LYS A 177 8.95 40.11 -12.77
C LYS A 177 9.65 38.81 -12.42
N PHE A 178 9.05 37.96 -11.61
CA PHE A 178 9.55 36.60 -11.34
C PHE A 178 9.82 35.85 -12.65
N GLN A 179 8.84 35.79 -13.56
CA GLN A 179 8.99 35.09 -14.84
C GLN A 179 10.08 35.71 -15.73
N LEU A 180 10.21 37.03 -15.74
CA LEU A 180 11.25 37.74 -16.48
C LEU A 180 12.65 37.35 -15.99
N TYR A 181 12.89 37.43 -14.68
CA TYR A 181 14.20 37.14 -14.09
C TYR A 181 14.52 35.66 -14.07
N ALA A 182 13.54 34.78 -13.84
CA ALA A 182 13.69 33.34 -14.00
C ALA A 182 14.10 32.97 -15.43
N LYS A 183 13.48 33.57 -16.45
CA LYS A 183 13.87 33.34 -17.85
C LYS A 183 15.31 33.77 -18.14
N ARG A 184 15.76 34.88 -17.55
CA ARG A 184 17.14 35.38 -17.69
C ARG A 184 18.13 34.47 -16.96
N LEU A 185 17.84 34.06 -15.73
CA LEU A 185 18.63 33.13 -14.93
C LEU A 185 18.82 31.80 -15.68
N LEU A 186 17.74 31.21 -16.19
CA LEU A 186 17.78 29.95 -16.95
C LEU A 186 18.43 30.07 -18.34
N ALA A 187 18.74 31.29 -18.81
CA ALA A 187 19.46 31.52 -20.07
C ALA A 187 20.98 31.59 -19.87
N LEU A 188 21.46 31.73 -18.62
CA LEU A 188 22.88 31.75 -18.31
C LEU A 188 23.53 30.39 -18.59
N LYS A 189 24.39 30.33 -19.60
CA LYS A 189 25.13 29.11 -19.97
C LYS A 189 26.41 28.93 -19.18
N ASP A 190 27.07 30.03 -18.82
CA ASP A 190 28.42 30.06 -18.27
C ASP A 190 28.44 30.34 -16.75
N ALA A 191 27.35 30.00 -16.04
CA ALA A 191 27.34 30.04 -14.58
C ALA A 191 28.34 29.01 -14.02
N ASP A 192 29.26 29.49 -13.19
CA ASP A 192 30.34 28.73 -12.57
C ASP A 192 30.37 28.82 -11.04
N ASP A 193 29.43 29.57 -10.45
CA ASP A 193 29.17 29.58 -9.00
C ASP A 193 28.00 28.68 -8.63
N ILE A 194 28.07 28.13 -7.42
CA ILE A 194 27.16 27.08 -6.95
C ILE A 194 25.75 27.63 -6.70
N GLU A 195 25.64 28.82 -6.11
CA GLU A 195 24.38 29.46 -5.75
C GLU A 195 23.51 29.71 -6.99
N THR A 196 24.12 30.14 -8.10
CA THR A 196 23.42 30.30 -9.38
C THR A 196 22.97 28.97 -9.95
N VAL A 197 23.83 27.93 -9.92
CA VAL A 197 23.48 26.62 -10.50
C VAL A 197 22.38 25.93 -9.69
N GLU A 198 22.41 26.03 -8.36
CA GLU A 198 21.32 25.57 -7.48
C GLU A 198 20.01 26.27 -7.84
N ALA A 199 20.02 27.61 -7.92
CA ALA A 199 18.83 28.37 -8.28
C ALA A 199 18.31 28.01 -9.69
N GLN A 200 19.20 27.70 -10.64
CA GLN A 200 18.81 27.24 -11.96
C GLN A 200 18.10 25.88 -11.93
N VAL A 201 18.56 24.93 -11.11
CA VAL A 201 17.91 23.62 -10.94
C VAL A 201 16.51 23.81 -10.36
N VAL A 202 16.40 24.53 -9.24
CA VAL A 202 15.13 24.74 -8.52
C VAL A 202 14.12 25.49 -9.41
N THR A 203 14.55 26.57 -10.03
CA THR A 203 13.69 27.37 -10.91
C THR A 203 13.24 26.59 -12.15
N ALA A 204 14.12 25.77 -12.73
CA ALA A 204 13.76 24.94 -13.87
C ALA A 204 12.72 23.87 -13.50
N TYR A 205 12.84 23.26 -12.32
CA TYR A 205 11.84 22.33 -11.80
C TYR A 205 10.49 23.03 -11.58
N TYR A 206 10.48 24.15 -10.85
CA TYR A 206 9.28 24.92 -10.53
C TYR A 206 8.52 25.37 -11.79
N LEU A 207 9.24 25.82 -12.83
CA LEU A 207 8.65 26.21 -14.12
C LEU A 207 8.35 25.03 -15.05
N ASN A 208 8.43 23.79 -14.55
CA ASN A 208 8.22 22.54 -15.29
C ASN A 208 9.10 22.41 -16.56
N LYS A 209 10.34 22.91 -16.51
CA LYS A 209 11.34 22.83 -17.60
C LYS A 209 12.32 21.67 -17.35
N ARG A 210 11.80 20.45 -17.22
CA ARG A 210 12.55 19.25 -16.80
C ARG A 210 13.83 18.97 -17.58
N THR A 211 13.80 19.04 -18.91
CA THR A 211 15.01 18.82 -19.74
C THR A 211 16.11 19.84 -19.45
N LYS A 212 15.74 21.09 -19.14
CA LYS A 212 16.73 22.10 -18.73
C LYS A 212 17.29 21.82 -17.33
N ALA A 213 16.42 21.41 -16.40
CA ALA A 213 16.83 21.05 -15.05
C ALA A 213 17.92 19.98 -15.07
N VAL A 214 17.79 18.92 -15.88
CA VAL A 214 18.84 17.89 -16.05
C VAL A 214 20.18 18.49 -16.47
N GLY A 215 20.20 19.39 -17.45
CA GLY A 215 21.43 20.05 -17.89
C GLY A 215 22.09 20.91 -16.79
N PHE A 216 21.31 21.45 -15.85
CA PHE A 216 21.84 22.14 -14.68
C PHE A 216 22.28 21.19 -13.58
N ILE A 217 21.60 20.07 -13.37
CA ILE A 217 22.00 19.00 -12.44
C ILE A 217 23.36 18.43 -12.83
N GLU A 218 23.62 18.21 -14.13
CA GLU A 218 24.94 17.78 -14.60
C GLU A 218 26.07 18.78 -14.27
N LYS A 219 25.75 20.07 -14.22
CA LYS A 219 26.70 21.10 -13.74
C LYS A 219 26.82 21.08 -12.22
N LEU A 220 25.71 20.92 -11.51
CA LEU A 220 25.65 20.81 -10.06
C LEU A 220 26.57 19.70 -9.55
N CYS A 221 26.59 18.55 -10.23
CA CYS A 221 27.46 17.42 -9.93
C CYS A 221 28.98 17.69 -10.00
N LYS A 222 29.40 18.84 -10.54
CA LYS A 222 30.82 19.25 -10.63
C LYS A 222 31.30 19.99 -9.38
N PHE A 223 30.39 20.38 -8.50
CA PHE A 223 30.71 20.99 -7.21
C PHE A 223 30.82 19.91 -6.12
N ASP A 224 31.41 20.28 -4.98
CA ASP A 224 31.60 19.38 -3.82
C ASP A 224 30.70 19.72 -2.62
N ASN A 225 30.14 20.94 -2.54
CA ASN A 225 29.39 21.43 -1.37
C ASN A 225 27.98 21.92 -1.73
N VAL A 226 27.12 21.02 -2.22
CA VAL A 226 25.76 21.37 -2.67
C VAL A 226 24.78 21.38 -1.49
N SER A 227 23.86 22.35 -1.47
CA SER A 227 22.83 22.44 -0.43
C SER A 227 21.82 21.28 -0.49
N SER A 228 21.32 20.88 0.67
CA SER A 228 20.27 19.86 0.80
C SER A 228 19.03 20.20 -0.03
N ARG A 229 18.56 21.45 -0.02
CA ARG A 229 17.45 21.96 -0.85
C ARG A 229 17.64 21.67 -2.34
N ALA A 230 18.80 22.02 -2.89
CA ALA A 230 19.08 21.79 -4.30
C ALA A 230 19.19 20.29 -4.63
N LEU A 231 19.74 19.49 -3.70
CA LEU A 231 19.82 18.03 -3.85
C LEU A 231 18.44 17.36 -3.83
N ARG A 232 17.52 17.78 -2.93
CA ARG A 232 16.12 17.33 -2.91
C ARG A 232 15.49 17.51 -4.28
N VAL A 233 15.53 18.75 -4.81
CA VAL A 233 14.93 19.06 -6.12
C VAL A 233 15.63 18.32 -7.25
N ALA A 234 16.96 18.22 -7.23
CA ALA A 234 17.70 17.48 -8.25
C ALA A 234 17.28 16.00 -8.28
N LEU A 235 17.14 15.36 -7.13
CA LEU A 235 16.71 13.97 -7.03
C LEU A 235 15.25 13.79 -7.47
N SER A 236 14.34 14.68 -7.10
CA SER A 236 12.94 14.64 -7.55
C SER A 236 12.81 14.83 -9.08
N VAL A 237 13.63 15.70 -9.69
CA VAL A 237 13.73 15.79 -11.16
C VAL A 237 14.08 14.44 -11.78
N MET A 238 15.03 13.73 -11.18
CA MET A 238 15.49 12.43 -11.65
C MET A 238 14.50 11.29 -11.32
N PHE A 239 13.55 11.51 -10.39
CA PHE A 239 12.56 10.51 -9.97
C PHE A 239 11.39 10.47 -10.92
N ASP A 240 10.82 11.65 -11.18
CA ASP A 240 9.57 11.83 -11.92
C ASP A 240 9.65 11.36 -13.38
N ASP A 241 10.86 11.35 -13.98
CA ASP A 241 11.04 10.95 -15.36
C ASP A 241 11.90 9.68 -15.48
N LYS A 242 11.23 8.55 -15.70
CA LYS A 242 11.85 7.23 -15.91
C LYS A 242 12.83 7.22 -17.09
N ASN A 243 12.73 8.16 -18.04
CA ASN A 243 13.63 8.24 -19.21
C ASN A 243 14.91 9.07 -18.94
N LEU A 244 14.96 9.84 -17.85
CA LEU A 244 16.08 10.74 -17.55
C LEU A 244 17.10 10.14 -16.56
N LYS A 245 16.87 8.92 -16.07
CA LYS A 245 17.70 8.27 -15.04
C LYS A 245 19.12 7.95 -15.55
N CYS A 246 20.06 8.87 -15.31
CA CYS A 246 21.49 8.65 -15.55
C CYS A 246 22.17 8.13 -14.28
N LYS A 247 22.53 6.84 -14.25
CA LYS A 247 23.17 6.18 -13.08
C LYS A 247 24.32 7.00 -12.52
N LYS A 248 25.24 7.49 -13.37
CA LYS A 248 26.40 8.29 -12.94
C LYS A 248 26.02 9.59 -12.23
N VAL A 249 25.02 10.29 -12.74
CA VAL A 249 24.54 11.56 -12.15
C VAL A 249 23.88 11.28 -10.81
N ILE A 250 23.01 10.27 -10.74
CA ILE A 250 22.32 9.91 -9.50
C ILE A 250 23.32 9.45 -8.43
N THR A 251 24.29 8.60 -8.77
CA THR A 251 25.34 8.20 -7.83
C THR A 251 26.09 9.43 -7.29
N ARG A 252 26.42 10.39 -8.15
CA ARG A 252 27.09 11.64 -7.73
C ARG A 252 26.20 12.51 -6.84
N LEU A 253 24.91 12.62 -7.12
CA LEU A 253 23.97 13.33 -6.23
C LEU A 253 23.89 12.67 -4.85
N MET A 254 23.91 11.33 -4.78
CA MET A 254 23.94 10.62 -3.50
C MET A 254 25.24 10.85 -2.73
N GLU A 255 26.39 10.87 -3.41
CA GLU A 255 27.67 11.25 -2.80
C GLU A 255 27.60 12.65 -2.17
N LEU A 256 26.99 13.60 -2.89
CA LEU A 256 26.82 14.99 -2.42
C LEU A 256 25.79 15.12 -1.30
N ALA A 257 24.85 14.19 -1.19
CA ALA A 257 23.86 14.15 -0.12
C ALA A 257 24.44 13.63 1.21
N MET A 258 25.45 12.75 1.17
CA MET A 258 26.04 12.15 2.38
C MET A 258 26.46 13.16 3.46
N PRO A 259 27.15 14.28 3.15
CA PRO A 259 27.60 15.24 4.17
C PRO A 259 26.47 16.03 4.83
N VAL A 260 25.32 16.15 4.16
CA VAL A 260 24.14 16.93 4.61
C VAL A 260 22.95 16.02 4.94
N ILE A 261 23.20 14.74 5.17
CA ILE A 261 22.16 13.71 5.31
C ILE A 261 21.11 14.02 6.39
N ALA A 262 21.53 14.64 7.49
CA ALA A 262 20.68 15.00 8.62
C ALA A 262 19.74 16.19 8.35
N GLU A 263 19.90 16.88 7.20
CA GLU A 263 19.04 17.99 6.79
C GLU A 263 17.82 17.53 5.97
N PHE A 264 17.78 16.25 5.56
CA PHE A 264 16.71 15.72 4.73
C PHE A 264 15.49 15.32 5.56
N SER A 265 14.31 15.52 4.98
CA SER A 265 13.06 15.05 5.57
C SER A 265 12.97 13.51 5.51
N PRO A 266 12.10 12.89 6.31
CA PRO A 266 11.84 11.45 6.24
C PRO A 266 11.46 10.96 4.83
N LEU A 267 10.64 11.73 4.10
CA LEU A 267 10.27 11.42 2.72
C LEU A 267 11.48 11.45 1.78
N ASP A 268 12.33 12.49 1.87
CA ASP A 268 13.55 12.59 1.06
C ASP A 268 14.47 11.40 1.31
N LEU A 269 14.65 11.02 2.59
CA LEU A 269 15.47 9.86 2.96
C LEU A 269 14.89 8.57 2.39
N CYS A 270 13.57 8.38 2.46
CA CYS A 270 12.89 7.22 1.86
C CYS A 270 13.16 7.13 0.34
N ASP A 271 13.03 8.25 -0.37
CA ASP A 271 13.29 8.32 -1.81
C ASP A 271 14.77 8.06 -2.14
N MET A 272 15.68 8.62 -1.34
CA MET A 272 17.13 8.38 -1.50
C MET A 272 17.51 6.93 -1.30
N ILE A 273 16.90 6.23 -0.32
CA ILE A 273 17.11 4.78 -0.13
C ILE A 273 16.71 4.03 -1.41
N MET A 274 15.53 4.32 -1.95
CA MET A 274 15.06 3.68 -3.17
C MET A 274 15.96 3.94 -4.37
N PHE A 275 16.43 5.16 -4.56
CA PHE A 275 17.35 5.50 -5.65
C PHE A 275 18.70 4.82 -5.49
N ALA A 276 19.21 4.78 -4.26
CA ALA A 276 20.46 4.13 -3.94
C ALA A 276 20.39 2.64 -4.29
N GLU A 277 19.29 1.96 -3.97
CA GLU A 277 19.08 0.55 -4.25
C GLU A 277 18.80 0.30 -5.76
N ASN A 278 17.72 0.88 -6.30
CA ASN A 278 17.21 0.55 -7.62
C ASN A 278 18.03 1.12 -8.79
N VAL A 279 18.69 2.27 -8.61
CA VAL A 279 19.35 2.99 -9.71
C VAL A 279 20.86 3.06 -9.54
N ALA A 280 21.32 3.57 -8.39
CA ALA A 280 22.75 3.61 -8.11
C ALA A 280 23.33 2.20 -7.87
N GLN A 281 22.49 1.27 -7.39
CA GLN A 281 22.89 -0.08 -6.96
C GLN A 281 24.04 -0.01 -5.94
N ASN A 282 23.89 0.89 -4.97
CA ASN A 282 24.85 1.14 -3.91
C ASN A 282 24.19 0.91 -2.54
N ASP A 283 24.38 -0.30 -2.02
CA ASP A 283 23.80 -0.74 -0.76
C ASP A 283 24.38 0.03 0.45
N GLU A 284 25.60 0.55 0.34
CA GLU A 284 26.21 1.38 1.39
C GLU A 284 25.48 2.72 1.56
N TYR A 285 25.09 3.36 0.47
CA TYR A 285 24.31 4.60 0.53
C TYR A 285 22.88 4.32 1.02
N ALA A 286 22.23 3.29 0.49
CA ALA A 286 20.90 2.89 0.96
C ALA A 286 20.91 2.62 2.47
N TYR A 287 21.93 1.91 2.97
CA TYR A 287 22.14 1.67 4.40
C TYR A 287 22.31 2.97 5.20
N LYS A 288 23.15 3.90 4.75
CA LYS A 288 23.38 5.18 5.45
C LYS A 288 22.11 6.03 5.55
N PHE A 289 21.35 6.15 4.46
CA PHE A 289 20.05 6.82 4.46
C PHE A 289 19.04 6.13 5.39
N ALA A 290 19.00 4.80 5.39
CA ALA A 290 18.12 4.04 6.27
C ALA A 290 18.47 4.20 7.76
N LYS A 291 19.75 4.34 8.12
CA LYS A 291 20.19 4.60 9.51
C LYS A 291 19.73 5.97 10.01
N GLU A 292 19.61 6.96 9.12
CA GLU A 292 19.10 8.29 9.46
C GLU A 292 17.57 8.31 9.56
N LEU A 293 16.87 7.58 8.67
CA LEU A 293 15.40 7.51 8.66
C LEU A 293 14.83 6.70 9.82
N PHE A 294 15.42 5.55 10.13
CA PHE A 294 14.86 4.57 11.08
C PHE A 294 14.48 5.14 12.47
N PRO A 295 15.29 6.02 13.11
CA PRO A 295 14.97 6.58 14.43
C PRO A 295 13.70 7.44 14.47
N VAL A 296 13.28 8.02 13.34
CA VAL A 296 12.15 8.95 13.26
C VAL A 296 10.94 8.38 12.51
N ALA A 297 11.10 7.26 11.81
CA ALA A 297 10.10 6.67 10.92
C ALA A 297 8.72 6.43 11.58
N ASP A 298 8.65 6.16 12.88
CA ASP A 298 7.40 5.91 13.61
C ASP A 298 6.62 7.19 14.01
N THR A 299 7.15 8.36 13.67
CA THR A 299 6.49 9.65 13.89
C THR A 299 6.01 10.32 12.60
N CYS A 300 6.28 9.70 11.45
CA CYS A 300 6.07 10.26 10.13
C CYS A 300 4.75 9.84 9.49
N TYR A 301 4.35 10.57 8.45
CA TYR A 301 3.34 10.10 7.52
C TYR A 301 3.91 8.91 6.71
N GLY A 302 3.15 7.83 6.52
CA GLY A 302 3.63 6.60 5.87
C GLY A 302 4.60 5.77 6.74
N ALA A 303 4.50 5.86 8.07
CA ALA A 303 5.40 5.22 9.01
C ALA A 303 5.63 3.71 8.76
N ILE A 304 4.59 2.95 8.41
CA ILE A 304 4.72 1.50 8.17
C ILE A 304 5.52 1.29 6.88
N ASP A 305 5.20 2.02 5.82
CA ASP A 305 5.94 1.97 4.55
C ASP A 305 7.43 2.29 4.74
N TYR A 306 7.75 3.34 5.51
CA TYR A 306 9.14 3.73 5.75
C TYR A 306 9.90 2.67 6.54
N LEU A 307 9.25 2.05 7.53
CA LEU A 307 9.83 0.92 8.26
C LEU A 307 10.09 -0.29 7.35
N ARG A 308 9.24 -0.58 6.36
CA ARG A 308 9.49 -1.65 5.36
C ARG A 308 10.75 -1.35 4.55
N VAL A 309 10.87 -0.12 4.07
CA VAL A 309 12.05 0.35 3.29
C VAL A 309 13.33 0.28 4.14
N CYS A 310 13.27 0.75 5.38
CA CYS A 310 14.38 0.64 6.33
C CYS A 310 14.78 -0.83 6.55
N ALA A 311 13.84 -1.74 6.77
CA ALA A 311 14.13 -3.15 7.01
C ALA A 311 14.95 -3.79 5.87
N CYS A 312 14.56 -3.56 4.61
CA CYS A 312 15.29 -4.04 3.44
C CYS A 312 16.70 -3.45 3.33
N ALA A 313 16.82 -2.11 3.41
CA ALA A 313 18.09 -1.42 3.26
C ALA A 313 19.09 -1.74 4.38
N LEU A 314 18.61 -1.83 5.64
CA LEU A 314 19.42 -2.21 6.79
C LEU A 314 19.90 -3.66 6.68
N TYR A 315 19.04 -4.57 6.22
CA TYR A 315 19.43 -5.96 5.98
C TYR A 315 20.52 -6.08 4.90
N ASN A 316 20.34 -5.40 3.77
CA ASN A 316 21.32 -5.37 2.68
C ASN A 316 22.66 -4.76 3.14
N GLY A 317 22.63 -3.80 4.06
CA GLY A 317 23.81 -3.23 4.72
C GLY A 317 24.42 -4.11 5.83
N HIS A 318 23.97 -5.35 5.99
CA HIS A 318 24.39 -6.31 7.01
C HIS A 318 24.06 -5.94 8.48
N ASP A 319 23.19 -4.96 8.72
CA ASP A 319 22.67 -4.61 10.04
C ASP A 319 21.36 -5.36 10.34
N LYS A 320 21.48 -6.69 10.47
CA LYS A 320 20.34 -7.60 10.64
C LYS A 320 19.55 -7.33 11.92
N GLU A 321 20.21 -6.87 12.99
CA GLU A 321 19.55 -6.56 14.27
C GLU A 321 18.63 -5.35 14.14
N THR A 322 19.12 -4.26 13.51
CA THR A 322 18.28 -3.08 13.29
C THR A 322 17.17 -3.36 12.28
N ALA A 323 17.45 -4.16 11.24
CA ALA A 323 16.41 -4.62 10.31
C ALA A 323 15.30 -5.41 11.03
N ARG A 324 15.68 -6.34 11.93
CA ARG A 324 14.74 -7.07 12.78
C ARG A 324 13.91 -6.12 13.65
N ASN A 325 14.54 -5.11 14.24
CA ASN A 325 13.83 -4.12 15.06
C ASN A 325 12.82 -3.29 14.26
N ALA A 326 13.13 -2.93 13.01
CA ALA A 326 12.18 -2.25 12.12
C ALA A 326 10.95 -3.11 11.86
N VAL A 327 11.14 -4.39 11.53
CA VAL A 327 10.06 -5.36 11.32
C VAL A 327 9.23 -5.56 12.59
N LEU A 328 9.86 -5.69 13.76
CA LEU A 328 9.16 -5.81 15.03
C LEU A 328 8.33 -4.57 15.38
N ARG A 329 8.78 -3.36 15.02
CA ARG A 329 7.96 -2.14 15.17
C ARG A 329 6.70 -2.21 14.32
N ILE A 330 6.81 -2.64 13.06
CA ILE A 330 5.64 -2.85 12.19
C ILE A 330 4.67 -3.84 12.85
N ILE A 331 5.16 -5.00 13.30
CA ILE A 331 4.32 -6.03 13.91
C ILE A 331 3.64 -5.53 15.20
N ALA A 332 4.31 -4.68 15.99
CA ALA A 332 3.73 -4.12 17.21
C ALA A 332 2.50 -3.24 16.90
N GLY A 333 2.55 -2.41 15.86
CA GLY A 333 1.43 -1.55 15.45
C GLY A 333 0.40 -2.26 14.57
N TYR A 334 0.87 -3.01 13.58
CA TYR A 334 0.08 -3.65 12.53
C TYR A 334 0.54 -5.11 12.35
N PRO A 335 0.13 -6.02 13.27
CA PRO A 335 0.61 -7.40 13.31
C PRO A 335 0.19 -8.21 12.10
N GLU A 336 -0.78 -7.73 11.33
CA GLU A 336 -1.33 -8.43 10.18
C GLU A 336 -0.63 -8.03 8.87
N ASP A 337 0.50 -7.34 8.97
CA ASP A 337 1.37 -7.00 7.85
C ASP A 337 2.12 -8.22 7.32
N SER A 338 1.74 -8.69 6.13
CA SER A 338 2.36 -9.89 5.58
C SER A 338 3.85 -9.73 5.29
N PHE A 339 4.30 -8.54 4.85
CA PHE A 339 5.73 -8.28 4.65
C PHE A 339 6.50 -8.47 5.97
N ALA A 340 6.06 -7.80 7.03
CA ALA A 340 6.75 -7.87 8.31
C ALA A 340 6.74 -9.29 8.90
N GLN A 341 5.62 -10.02 8.77
CA GLN A 341 5.54 -11.41 9.24
C GLN A 341 6.52 -12.33 8.47
N CYS A 342 6.49 -12.32 7.13
CA CYS A 342 7.39 -13.11 6.29
C CYS A 342 8.86 -12.75 6.54
N PHE A 343 9.17 -11.44 6.64
CA PHE A 343 10.53 -10.98 6.89
C PHE A 343 11.04 -11.44 8.26
N LEU A 344 10.19 -11.36 9.31
CA LEU A 344 10.57 -11.83 10.64
C LEU A 344 10.81 -13.34 10.66
N GLN A 345 9.98 -14.11 9.95
CA GLN A 345 10.16 -15.56 9.83
C GLN A 345 11.48 -15.88 9.12
N PHE A 346 11.74 -15.25 7.97
CA PHE A 346 13.02 -15.34 7.26
C PHE A 346 14.23 -14.94 8.11
N LEU A 347 14.11 -13.93 8.97
CA LEU A 347 15.19 -13.51 9.87
C LEU A 347 15.44 -14.47 11.03
N ASN A 348 14.44 -15.25 11.43
CA ASN A 348 14.53 -16.21 12.53
C ASN A 348 15.00 -17.58 12.05
N GLU A 349 14.71 -17.91 10.80
CA GLU A 349 15.10 -19.17 10.19
C GLU A 349 16.42 -18.97 9.44
N ASP A 350 17.48 -19.67 9.85
CA ASP A 350 18.75 -19.73 9.11
C ASP A 350 18.56 -20.59 7.84
N PHE A 351 17.74 -20.09 6.91
CA PHE A 351 17.17 -20.82 5.77
C PHE A 351 18.23 -21.58 4.96
N ASP A 352 19.26 -20.87 4.51
CA ASP A 352 20.42 -21.44 3.83
C ASP A 352 21.61 -20.45 3.93
N PRO A 353 22.76 -20.87 4.48
CA PRO A 353 23.98 -20.05 4.53
C PRO A 353 24.48 -19.59 3.15
N ASP A 354 24.19 -20.35 2.09
CA ASP A 354 24.58 -20.04 0.72
C ASP A 354 23.56 -19.15 -0.01
N TYR A 355 22.40 -18.90 0.62
CA TYR A 355 21.39 -18.00 0.08
C TYR A 355 21.73 -16.54 0.34
N SER A 356 22.44 -15.95 -0.62
CA SER A 356 22.73 -14.51 -0.62
C SER A 356 21.47 -13.70 -0.96
N ALA A 357 20.66 -13.45 0.08
CA ALA A 357 19.46 -12.64 -0.05
C ALA A 357 19.82 -11.15 -0.18
N LYS A 358 19.45 -10.56 -1.33
CA LYS A 358 19.43 -9.11 -1.54
C LYS A 358 17.99 -8.67 -1.75
N PHE A 359 17.49 -7.84 -0.84
CA PHE A 359 16.11 -7.38 -0.82
C PHE A 359 15.96 -6.16 -1.73
N ASP A 360 15.19 -6.30 -2.80
CA ASP A 360 14.72 -5.17 -3.60
C ASP A 360 13.79 -4.26 -2.79
N ILE A 361 13.47 -3.06 -3.29
CA ILE A 361 12.46 -2.18 -2.69
C ILE A 361 11.47 -1.74 -3.77
N ALA A 362 10.19 -2.07 -3.58
CA ALA A 362 9.12 -1.68 -4.50
C ALA A 362 8.79 -0.18 -4.50
N GLY A 363 8.25 0.29 -5.62
CA GLY A 363 7.65 1.62 -5.73
C GLY A 363 6.39 1.76 -4.88
N PHE A 364 6.08 3.00 -4.46
CA PHE A 364 5.00 3.33 -3.51
C PHE A 364 3.68 2.61 -3.77
N ASP A 365 3.19 2.60 -5.02
CA ASP A 365 1.89 2.02 -5.37
C ASP A 365 1.77 0.51 -5.07
N CYS A 366 2.89 -0.22 -5.02
CA CYS A 366 2.91 -1.67 -4.82
C CYS A 366 3.32 -2.08 -3.40
N ARG A 367 3.96 -1.19 -2.63
CA ARG A 367 4.53 -1.51 -1.30
C ARG A 367 3.56 -2.17 -0.32
N PRO A 368 2.27 -1.77 -0.23
CA PRO A 368 1.33 -2.37 0.73
C PRO A 368 0.99 -3.85 0.47
N PHE A 369 1.38 -4.38 -0.69
CA PHE A 369 1.16 -5.75 -1.14
C PHE A 369 2.45 -6.51 -1.45
N TRP A 370 3.55 -5.79 -1.55
CA TRP A 370 4.80 -6.32 -2.09
C TRP A 370 5.53 -7.20 -1.07
N LEU A 371 6.21 -8.21 -1.62
CA LEU A 371 7.23 -9.00 -0.97
C LEU A 371 8.47 -8.93 -1.85
N SER A 372 9.64 -8.79 -1.23
CA SER A 372 10.89 -8.83 -1.97
C SER A 372 11.11 -10.20 -2.58
N LYS A 373 11.84 -10.24 -3.70
CA LYS A 373 12.16 -11.50 -4.38
C LYS A 373 12.77 -12.55 -3.47
N PRO A 374 13.67 -12.20 -2.52
CA PRO A 374 14.17 -13.20 -1.59
C PRO A 374 13.11 -13.82 -0.68
N LEU A 375 12.15 -13.02 -0.21
CA LEU A 375 11.05 -13.53 0.60
C LEU A 375 10.12 -14.40 -0.24
N ILE A 376 9.84 -14.04 -1.48
CA ILE A 376 9.01 -14.87 -2.37
C ILE A 376 9.64 -16.26 -2.52
N ILE A 377 10.93 -16.33 -2.88
CA ILE A 377 11.64 -17.60 -3.06
C ILE A 377 11.63 -18.42 -1.76
N TYR A 378 11.88 -17.77 -0.63
CA TYR A 378 11.83 -18.40 0.68
C TYR A 378 10.43 -18.97 0.99
N GLU A 379 9.38 -18.17 0.84
CA GLU A 379 8.02 -18.58 1.14
C GLU A 379 7.51 -19.64 0.16
N GLU A 380 7.87 -19.55 -1.13
CA GLU A 380 7.57 -20.59 -2.10
C GLU A 380 8.23 -21.92 -1.71
N PHE A 381 9.49 -21.89 -1.27
CA PHE A 381 10.17 -23.08 -0.79
C PHE A 381 9.49 -23.65 0.46
N VAL A 382 9.20 -22.82 1.46
CA VAL A 382 8.60 -23.25 2.74
C VAL A 382 7.16 -23.77 2.55
N CYS A 383 6.38 -23.10 1.69
CA CYS A 383 4.99 -23.44 1.46
C CYS A 383 4.81 -24.59 0.46
N PHE A 384 5.65 -24.68 -0.57
CA PHE A 384 5.44 -25.59 -1.71
C PHE A 384 6.53 -26.66 -1.87
N GLY A 385 7.70 -26.47 -1.26
CA GLY A 385 8.86 -27.35 -1.36
C GLY A 385 8.88 -28.48 -0.34
N ASN A 386 8.42 -29.66 -0.75
CA ASN A 386 8.96 -30.93 -0.29
C ASN A 386 9.63 -31.62 -1.49
N VAL A 387 10.88 -32.06 -1.30
CA VAL A 387 11.81 -32.57 -2.33
C VAL A 387 11.41 -33.96 -2.88
N ASP A 388 10.32 -34.56 -2.38
CA ASP A 388 9.97 -35.98 -2.62
C ASP A 388 8.61 -36.22 -3.29
N LYS A 389 8.11 -35.32 -4.15
CA LYS A 389 6.83 -35.48 -4.89
C LYS A 389 5.59 -35.73 -4.00
N GLU A 390 5.69 -35.58 -2.68
CA GLU A 390 4.55 -35.60 -1.77
C GLU A 390 3.89 -34.22 -1.75
N LEU A 391 2.55 -34.22 -1.65
CA LEU A 391 1.77 -32.99 -1.51
C LEU A 391 2.28 -32.20 -0.29
N PRO A 392 2.53 -30.87 -0.41
CA PRO A 392 2.99 -30.08 0.71
C PRO A 392 1.95 -30.15 1.84
N HIS A 393 2.33 -30.80 2.96
CA HIS A 393 1.65 -30.59 4.23
C HIS A 393 2.11 -29.23 4.74
N PHE A 394 1.21 -28.26 4.71
CA PHE A 394 1.45 -26.99 5.37
C PHE A 394 0.55 -26.81 6.58
N ASP A 395 1.18 -26.50 7.70
CA ASP A 395 0.62 -26.27 9.03
C ASP A 395 0.32 -24.78 9.25
N ARG A 396 -0.01 -24.41 10.49
CA ARG A 396 -0.37 -23.04 10.88
C ARG A 396 0.72 -22.02 10.55
N GLU A 397 1.99 -22.35 10.74
CA GLU A 397 3.10 -21.41 10.55
C GLU A 397 3.20 -20.98 9.08
N LYS A 398 2.94 -21.91 8.17
CA LYS A 398 2.95 -21.66 6.73
C LYS A 398 1.76 -20.81 6.23
N LEU A 399 0.73 -20.58 7.05
CA LEU A 399 -0.34 -19.62 6.69
C LEU A 399 0.21 -18.19 6.57
N VAL A 400 1.30 -17.86 7.27
CA VAL A 400 2.01 -16.58 7.13
C VAL A 400 2.54 -16.44 5.70
N GLY A 401 3.31 -17.43 5.23
CA GLY A 401 3.82 -17.46 3.87
C GLY A 401 2.73 -17.42 2.80
N ILE A 402 1.67 -18.22 2.96
CA ILE A 402 0.51 -18.17 2.05
C ILE A 402 -0.14 -16.77 2.07
N ALA A 403 -0.28 -16.12 3.23
CA ALA A 403 -0.81 -14.74 3.28
C ALA A 403 0.09 -13.74 2.56
N GLY A 404 1.40 -13.85 2.73
CA GLY A 404 2.41 -13.06 2.03
C GLY A 404 2.32 -13.21 0.53
N LEU A 405 2.33 -14.45 0.04
CA LEU A 405 2.23 -14.76 -1.39
C LEU A 405 0.89 -14.32 -1.99
N ILE A 406 -0.23 -14.46 -1.26
CA ILE A 406 -1.53 -13.90 -1.70
C ILE A 406 -1.45 -12.37 -1.82
N GLY A 407 -0.81 -11.69 -0.85
CA GLY A 407 -0.53 -10.27 -0.94
C GLY A 407 0.25 -9.93 -2.21
N HIS A 408 1.35 -10.66 -2.46
CA HIS A 408 2.22 -10.43 -3.59
C HIS A 408 1.53 -10.61 -4.96
N THR A 409 0.55 -11.52 -5.08
CA THR A 409 -0.25 -11.62 -6.33
C THR A 409 -0.94 -10.29 -6.70
N LYS A 410 -1.27 -9.45 -5.71
CA LYS A 410 -1.88 -8.13 -5.93
C LYS A 410 -0.85 -7.12 -6.44
N ALA A 411 0.39 -7.21 -5.97
CA ALA A 411 1.50 -6.43 -6.51
C ALA A 411 1.75 -6.78 -7.98
N LEU A 412 1.88 -8.07 -8.32
CA LEU A 412 2.06 -8.55 -9.71
C LEU A 412 0.92 -8.10 -10.64
N ALA A 413 -0.32 -8.14 -10.17
CA ALA A 413 -1.48 -7.66 -10.91
C ALA A 413 -1.44 -6.14 -11.15
N THR A 414 -0.95 -5.37 -10.16
CA THR A 414 -0.77 -3.91 -10.26
C THR A 414 0.34 -3.53 -11.24
N GLU A 415 1.41 -4.32 -11.27
CA GLU A 415 2.55 -4.14 -12.18
C GLU A 415 2.27 -4.62 -13.62
N GLY A 416 1.20 -5.39 -13.83
CA GLY A 416 0.85 -5.96 -15.13
C GLY A 416 1.71 -7.16 -15.53
N ASN A 417 2.33 -7.85 -14.58
CA ASN A 417 3.17 -9.03 -14.81
C ASN A 417 2.32 -10.31 -14.90
N GLU A 418 1.61 -10.46 -16.01
CA GLU A 418 0.63 -11.54 -16.21
C GLU A 418 1.21 -12.98 -16.08
N PRO A 419 2.40 -13.31 -16.62
CA PRO A 419 2.92 -14.67 -16.54
C PRO A 419 3.18 -15.15 -15.11
N GLU A 420 3.96 -14.38 -14.33
CA GLU A 420 4.29 -14.72 -12.94
C GLU A 420 3.03 -14.69 -12.06
N TYR A 421 2.13 -13.75 -12.33
CA TYR A 421 0.84 -13.66 -11.66
C TYR A 421 0.00 -14.95 -11.82
N ILE A 422 -0.11 -15.48 -13.04
CA ILE A 422 -0.88 -16.70 -13.33
C ILE A 422 -0.24 -17.91 -12.66
N GLU A 423 1.09 -18.02 -12.74
CA GLU A 423 1.85 -19.13 -12.16
C GLU A 423 1.68 -19.19 -10.64
N LEU A 424 1.98 -18.09 -9.94
CA LEU A 424 1.86 -18.01 -8.49
C LEU A 424 0.42 -18.23 -8.02
N THR A 425 -0.55 -17.64 -8.72
CA THR A 425 -1.98 -17.83 -8.39
C THR A 425 -2.34 -19.31 -8.47
N ASN A 426 -1.97 -20.02 -9.53
CA ASN A 426 -2.29 -21.44 -9.66
C ASN A 426 -1.65 -22.29 -8.56
N LEU A 427 -0.41 -22.00 -8.20
CA LEU A 427 0.31 -22.68 -7.11
C LEU A 427 -0.38 -22.46 -5.76
N LEU A 428 -0.79 -21.22 -5.46
CA LEU A 428 -1.55 -20.90 -4.25
C LEU A 428 -2.90 -21.61 -4.19
N ARG A 429 -3.63 -21.68 -5.30
CA ARG A 429 -4.92 -22.39 -5.38
C ARG A 429 -4.74 -23.88 -5.10
N TYR A 430 -3.72 -24.49 -5.70
CA TYR A 430 -3.40 -25.88 -5.47
C TYR A 430 -3.09 -26.13 -3.99
N SER A 431 -2.22 -25.30 -3.41
CA SER A 431 -1.85 -25.41 -2.00
C SER A 431 -3.07 -25.27 -1.09
N LEU A 432 -3.88 -24.23 -1.26
CA LEU A 432 -5.12 -24.07 -0.48
C LEU A 432 -6.06 -25.29 -0.58
N ALA A 433 -6.09 -25.99 -1.72
CA ALA A 433 -6.92 -27.19 -1.89
C ALA A 433 -6.37 -28.42 -1.15
N VAL A 434 -5.04 -28.55 -1.00
CA VAL A 434 -4.39 -29.76 -0.46
C VAL A 434 -3.82 -29.61 0.94
N GLY A 435 -3.76 -28.39 1.49
CA GLY A 435 -3.25 -28.12 2.83
C GLY A 435 -3.96 -28.91 3.92
N SER A 436 -3.35 -29.03 5.10
CA SER A 436 -3.96 -29.74 6.22
C SER A 436 -3.73 -28.94 7.50
N VAL A 437 -4.60 -27.97 7.73
CA VAL A 437 -4.63 -27.11 8.93
C VAL A 437 -5.92 -27.40 9.70
N GLU A 438 -5.92 -27.13 11.01
CA GLU A 438 -7.12 -27.23 11.83
C GLU A 438 -8.28 -26.40 11.27
N LYS A 439 -9.51 -26.90 11.48
CA LYS A 439 -10.70 -26.37 10.83
C LYS A 439 -10.94 -24.90 11.12
N ASP A 440 -10.91 -24.54 12.39
CA ASP A 440 -11.26 -23.18 12.81
C ASP A 440 -10.16 -22.19 12.40
N GLU A 441 -8.89 -22.63 12.39
CA GLU A 441 -7.76 -21.83 11.92
C GLU A 441 -7.84 -21.55 10.41
N MET A 442 -8.15 -22.57 9.60
CA MET A 442 -8.33 -22.41 8.15
C MET A 442 -9.52 -21.49 7.83
N ILE A 443 -10.65 -21.66 8.53
CA ILE A 443 -11.83 -20.79 8.35
C ILE A 443 -11.51 -19.35 8.74
N ALA A 444 -10.83 -19.13 9.87
CA ALA A 444 -10.43 -17.80 10.31
C ALA A 444 -9.48 -17.13 9.28
N PHE A 445 -8.48 -17.86 8.81
CA PHE A 445 -7.57 -17.41 7.76
C PHE A 445 -8.32 -17.00 6.49
N CYS A 446 -9.23 -17.86 5.99
CA CYS A 446 -10.00 -17.54 4.79
C CYS A 446 -10.91 -16.31 4.98
N LYS A 447 -11.59 -16.17 6.14
CA LYS A 447 -12.40 -14.97 6.45
C LYS A 447 -11.53 -13.71 6.46
N GLU A 448 -10.35 -13.79 7.05
CA GLU A 448 -9.40 -12.66 7.11
C GLU A 448 -8.94 -12.24 5.72
N ARG A 449 -8.56 -13.20 4.86
CA ARG A 449 -8.10 -12.94 3.50
C ARG A 449 -9.23 -12.47 2.59
N LEU A 450 -10.45 -13.02 2.72
CA LEU A 450 -11.62 -12.57 1.96
C LEU A 450 -12.06 -11.13 2.28
N ALA A 451 -11.76 -10.64 3.49
CA ALA A 451 -12.03 -9.26 3.91
C ALA A 451 -10.93 -8.27 3.48
N ASP A 452 -9.83 -8.74 2.88
CA ASP A 452 -8.71 -7.90 2.44
C ASP A 452 -9.06 -7.02 1.22
N VAL A 453 -8.17 -6.10 0.85
CA VAL A 453 -8.36 -5.19 -0.28
C VAL A 453 -7.96 -5.83 -1.59
N ASP A 454 -8.72 -5.49 -2.64
CA ASP A 454 -8.45 -5.84 -4.04
C ASP A 454 -8.11 -7.32 -4.29
N ASN A 455 -8.87 -8.21 -3.62
CA ASN A 455 -8.71 -9.64 -3.85
C ASN A 455 -9.10 -10.03 -5.27
N HIS A 456 -8.31 -10.94 -5.82
CA HIS A 456 -8.57 -11.49 -7.14
C HIS A 456 -9.65 -12.58 -7.10
N VAL A 457 -10.41 -12.71 -8.19
CA VAL A 457 -11.48 -13.71 -8.38
C VAL A 457 -10.99 -15.13 -8.06
N TYR A 458 -9.89 -15.58 -8.64
CA TYR A 458 -9.37 -16.93 -8.43
C TYR A 458 -8.97 -17.22 -6.97
N MET A 459 -8.48 -16.21 -6.25
CA MET A 459 -8.15 -16.34 -4.83
C MET A 459 -9.42 -16.38 -3.99
N ASN A 460 -10.38 -15.48 -4.23
CA ASN A 460 -11.67 -15.49 -3.55
C ASN A 460 -12.40 -16.83 -3.73
N GLU A 461 -12.44 -17.35 -4.97
CA GLU A 461 -13.03 -18.64 -5.27
C GLU A 461 -12.41 -19.74 -4.41
N SER A 462 -11.07 -19.79 -4.38
CA SER A 462 -10.34 -20.87 -3.69
C SER A 462 -10.48 -20.78 -2.17
N LEU A 463 -10.46 -19.57 -1.60
CA LEU A 463 -10.71 -19.33 -0.17
C LEU A 463 -12.14 -19.72 0.22
N LEU A 464 -13.15 -19.33 -0.58
CA LEU A 464 -14.56 -19.68 -0.33
C LEU A 464 -14.79 -21.19 -0.43
N GLN A 465 -14.29 -21.84 -1.48
CA GLN A 465 -14.40 -23.29 -1.65
C GLN A 465 -13.74 -24.01 -0.48
N ARG A 466 -12.59 -23.53 -0.02
CA ARG A 466 -11.89 -24.11 1.11
C ARG A 466 -12.69 -24.03 2.40
N MET A 467 -13.29 -22.88 2.70
CA MET A 467 -14.19 -22.72 3.86
C MET A 467 -15.37 -23.69 3.81
N VAL A 468 -16.00 -23.84 2.65
CA VAL A 468 -17.15 -24.75 2.48
C VAL A 468 -16.75 -26.22 2.67
N GLN A 469 -15.60 -26.63 2.14
CA GLN A 469 -15.04 -27.98 2.33
C GLN A 469 -14.76 -28.28 3.80
N TYR A 470 -14.34 -27.27 4.57
CA TYR A 470 -14.17 -27.35 6.02
C TYR A 470 -15.49 -27.24 6.81
N GLY A 471 -16.63 -27.14 6.12
CA GLY A 471 -17.95 -27.12 6.73
C GLY A 471 -18.33 -25.76 7.32
N CYS A 472 -17.75 -24.65 6.84
CA CYS A 472 -18.25 -23.32 7.18
C CYS A 472 -19.62 -23.11 6.53
N ARG A 473 -20.58 -22.60 7.31
CA ARG A 473 -21.95 -22.30 6.91
C ARG A 473 -22.40 -20.93 7.45
N ASP A 474 -21.44 -20.04 7.67
CA ASP A 474 -21.71 -18.72 8.24
C ASP A 474 -21.94 -17.67 7.14
N ASN A 475 -22.38 -16.48 7.55
CA ASN A 475 -22.24 -15.28 6.73
C ASN A 475 -20.76 -14.89 6.63
N VAL A 476 -20.30 -14.62 5.41
CA VAL A 476 -18.90 -14.27 5.11
C VAL A 476 -18.86 -12.93 4.39
N PHE A 477 -17.97 -12.04 4.83
CA PHE A 477 -17.70 -10.79 4.12
C PHE A 477 -16.72 -11.05 2.98
N VAL A 478 -17.12 -10.76 1.75
CA VAL A 478 -16.33 -11.02 0.54
C VAL A 478 -15.98 -9.70 -0.12
N CYS A 479 -14.69 -9.44 -0.29
CA CYS A 479 -14.16 -8.31 -1.03
C CYS A 479 -13.67 -8.74 -2.41
N GLY A 480 -14.13 -8.07 -3.45
CA GLY A 480 -13.56 -8.10 -4.79
C GLY A 480 -13.66 -6.72 -5.43
N LYS A 481 -14.09 -6.63 -6.70
CA LYS A 481 -14.45 -5.33 -7.32
C LYS A 481 -15.54 -4.59 -6.54
N LYS A 482 -16.39 -5.33 -5.85
CA LYS A 482 -17.39 -4.84 -4.89
C LYS A 482 -17.29 -5.68 -3.62
N CYS A 483 -17.74 -5.12 -2.51
CA CYS A 483 -17.84 -5.82 -1.23
C CYS A 483 -19.29 -6.26 -1.00
N PHE A 484 -19.50 -7.40 -0.32
CA PHE A 484 -20.83 -7.87 0.07
C PHE A 484 -20.75 -8.97 1.14
N TRP A 485 -21.88 -9.29 1.76
CA TRP A 485 -22.01 -10.47 2.64
C TRP A 485 -22.62 -11.63 1.86
N LEU A 486 -22.00 -12.79 1.96
CA LEU A 486 -22.44 -14.05 1.38
C LEU A 486 -22.90 -14.99 2.48
N ASP A 487 -24.14 -15.47 2.39
CA ASP A 487 -24.69 -16.48 3.29
C ASP A 487 -24.37 -17.90 2.78
N LEU A 488 -23.39 -18.56 3.40
CA LEU A 488 -23.02 -19.93 3.05
C LEU A 488 -23.96 -20.97 3.65
N SER A 489 -24.83 -20.61 4.60
CA SER A 489 -25.77 -21.57 5.22
C SER A 489 -26.78 -22.11 4.23
N VAL A 490 -27.15 -21.30 3.22
CA VAL A 490 -28.10 -21.63 2.16
C VAL A 490 -27.68 -22.87 1.36
N ALA A 491 -26.39 -23.16 1.30
CA ALA A 491 -25.90 -24.30 0.54
C ALA A 491 -26.24 -25.67 1.15
N GLY A 492 -26.45 -25.72 2.48
CA GLY A 492 -26.71 -26.98 3.18
C GLY A 492 -25.63 -28.04 2.92
N ASP A 493 -26.05 -29.25 2.55
CA ASP A 493 -25.19 -30.39 2.23
C ASP A 493 -24.97 -30.60 0.72
N ASP A 494 -25.53 -29.74 -0.12
CA ASP A 494 -25.39 -29.86 -1.58
C ASP A 494 -24.03 -29.31 -2.03
N GLN A 495 -23.06 -30.20 -2.13
CA GLN A 495 -21.68 -29.83 -2.47
C GLN A 495 -21.55 -29.17 -3.86
N LEU A 496 -22.34 -29.58 -4.85
CA LEU A 496 -22.27 -28.99 -6.18
C LEU A 496 -22.75 -27.54 -6.15
N PHE A 497 -23.89 -27.30 -5.50
CA PHE A 497 -24.39 -25.94 -5.33
C PHE A 497 -23.43 -25.10 -4.49
N ALA A 498 -22.87 -25.65 -3.41
CA ALA A 498 -21.95 -24.93 -2.55
C ALA A 498 -20.70 -24.47 -3.32
N MET A 499 -20.10 -25.33 -4.16
CA MET A 499 -18.97 -24.94 -5.00
C MET A 499 -19.36 -23.94 -6.09
N ALA A 500 -20.53 -24.10 -6.72
CA ALA A 500 -21.02 -23.16 -7.72
C ALA A 500 -21.32 -21.77 -7.11
N LEU A 501 -21.85 -21.72 -5.88
CA LEU A 501 -22.06 -20.50 -5.12
C LEU A 501 -20.73 -19.78 -4.85
N CYS A 502 -19.68 -20.51 -4.45
CA CYS A 502 -18.35 -19.94 -4.24
C CYS A 502 -17.79 -19.32 -5.54
N SER A 503 -17.89 -20.03 -6.67
CA SER A 503 -17.44 -19.51 -7.97
C SER A 503 -18.25 -18.28 -8.41
N ALA A 504 -19.57 -18.29 -8.19
CA ALA A 504 -20.43 -17.15 -8.52
C ALA A 504 -20.10 -15.91 -7.67
N ALA A 505 -19.93 -16.10 -6.36
CA ALA A 505 -19.58 -15.04 -5.41
C ALA A 505 -18.18 -14.46 -5.64
N ALA A 506 -17.25 -15.27 -6.15
CA ALA A 506 -15.92 -14.78 -6.52
C ALA A 506 -15.96 -13.83 -7.72
N LEU A 507 -16.90 -14.02 -8.66
CA LEU A 507 -17.04 -13.22 -9.87
C LEU A 507 -17.74 -11.88 -9.63
N MET A 508 -18.76 -11.86 -8.76
CA MET A 508 -19.55 -10.66 -8.48
C MET A 508 -20.36 -10.78 -7.17
N PRO A 509 -20.93 -9.66 -6.66
CA PRO A 509 -21.91 -9.73 -5.57
C PRO A 509 -23.13 -10.55 -5.94
N VAL A 510 -23.51 -11.46 -5.04
CA VAL A 510 -24.63 -12.40 -5.25
C VAL A 510 -25.52 -12.48 -4.02
N ASN A 511 -26.78 -12.85 -4.23
CA ASN A 511 -27.70 -13.27 -3.17
C ASN A 511 -27.80 -14.80 -3.18
N ALA A 512 -27.34 -15.46 -2.12
CA ALA A 512 -27.28 -16.93 -2.06
C ALA A 512 -28.66 -17.59 -2.19
N ALA A 513 -29.73 -16.99 -1.63
CA ALA A 513 -31.08 -17.54 -1.71
C ALA A 513 -31.64 -17.48 -3.15
N ASP A 514 -31.42 -16.37 -3.86
CA ASP A 514 -31.84 -16.24 -5.26
C ASP A 514 -31.12 -17.25 -6.16
N LEU A 515 -29.81 -17.46 -5.95
CA LEU A 515 -29.06 -18.49 -6.67
C LEU A 515 -29.57 -19.89 -6.34
N LYS A 516 -29.88 -20.18 -5.08
CA LYS A 516 -30.41 -21.49 -4.67
C LYS A 516 -31.74 -21.80 -5.35
N GLN A 517 -32.64 -20.83 -5.43
CA GLN A 517 -33.90 -20.99 -6.16
C GLN A 517 -33.65 -21.36 -7.63
N LYS A 518 -32.73 -20.66 -8.31
CA LYS A 518 -32.40 -20.96 -9.71
C LYS A 518 -31.69 -22.29 -9.90
N TYR A 519 -30.90 -22.69 -8.91
CA TYR A 519 -30.28 -24.00 -8.89
C TYR A 519 -31.32 -25.11 -8.73
N ASP A 520 -32.29 -24.96 -7.84
CA ASP A 520 -33.35 -25.96 -7.62
C ASP A 520 -34.28 -26.09 -8.83
N GLU A 521 -34.58 -24.98 -9.51
CA GLU A 521 -35.28 -24.97 -10.81
C GLU A 521 -34.51 -25.78 -11.86
N LEU A 522 -33.19 -25.56 -11.99
CA LEU A 522 -32.34 -26.29 -12.92
C LEU A 522 -32.24 -27.78 -12.57
N TYR A 523 -32.06 -28.10 -11.28
CA TYR A 523 -31.97 -29.48 -10.79
C TYR A 523 -33.25 -30.27 -11.06
N THR A 524 -34.41 -29.65 -10.82
CA THR A 524 -35.72 -30.26 -11.12
C THR A 524 -35.87 -30.54 -12.61
N ARG A 525 -35.46 -29.59 -13.48
CA ARG A 525 -35.50 -29.75 -14.93
C ARG A 525 -34.56 -30.84 -15.44
N ALA A 526 -33.40 -31.01 -14.80
CA ALA A 526 -32.47 -32.10 -15.08
C ALA A 526 -33.00 -33.49 -14.63
N GLY A 527 -34.25 -33.58 -14.17
CA GLY A 527 -34.85 -34.82 -13.69
C GLY A 527 -34.46 -35.18 -12.26
N SER A 528 -34.06 -34.19 -11.45
CA SER A 528 -33.61 -34.38 -10.06
C SER A 528 -32.41 -35.32 -9.94
N LYS A 529 -31.56 -35.36 -10.96
CA LYS A 529 -30.29 -36.08 -10.96
C LYS A 529 -29.29 -35.34 -11.86
N TRP A 530 -28.13 -35.03 -11.31
CA TRP A 530 -27.06 -34.44 -12.09
C TRP A 530 -26.33 -35.48 -12.95
N PRO A 531 -25.78 -35.09 -14.11
CA PRO A 531 -24.79 -35.89 -14.83
C PRO A 531 -23.55 -36.15 -13.97
N ASP A 532 -22.92 -37.32 -14.13
CA ASP A 532 -21.81 -37.81 -13.29
C ASP A 532 -20.52 -36.93 -13.35
N LYS A 533 -20.48 -35.88 -14.17
CA LYS A 533 -19.32 -34.96 -14.34
C LYS A 533 -19.69 -33.50 -14.58
N ILE A 534 -20.83 -33.06 -14.07
CA ILE A 534 -21.28 -31.67 -14.23
C ILE A 534 -20.24 -30.68 -13.69
N ASN A 535 -19.95 -29.65 -14.47
CA ASN A 535 -18.95 -28.65 -14.12
C ASN A 535 -19.56 -27.55 -13.24
N GLN A 536 -19.06 -27.42 -12.00
CA GLN A 536 -19.50 -26.39 -11.05
C GLN A 536 -19.39 -24.96 -11.61
N LEU A 537 -18.37 -24.68 -12.43
CA LEU A 537 -18.17 -23.36 -13.01
C LEU A 537 -19.30 -23.04 -13.99
N GLN A 538 -19.68 -23.99 -14.84
CA GLN A 538 -20.79 -23.85 -15.77
C GLN A 538 -22.13 -23.64 -15.06
N VAL A 539 -22.35 -24.37 -13.95
CA VAL A 539 -23.51 -24.13 -13.07
C VAL A 539 -23.47 -22.70 -12.54
N ALA A 540 -22.34 -22.22 -12.02
CA ALA A 540 -22.20 -20.86 -11.52
C ALA A 540 -22.52 -19.79 -12.59
N TYR A 541 -21.95 -19.91 -13.79
CA TYR A 541 -22.22 -19.00 -14.91
C TYR A 541 -23.71 -18.98 -15.31
N TYR A 542 -24.35 -20.15 -15.37
CA TYR A 542 -25.79 -20.23 -15.62
C TYR A 542 -26.59 -19.49 -14.55
N LEU A 543 -26.29 -19.73 -13.26
CA LEU A 543 -27.00 -19.10 -12.15
C LEU A 543 -26.84 -17.58 -12.19
N LEU A 544 -25.63 -17.08 -12.45
CA LEU A 544 -25.36 -15.65 -12.60
C LEU A 544 -26.19 -15.03 -13.72
N CYS A 545 -26.22 -15.63 -14.90
CA CYS A 545 -27.04 -15.11 -16.00
C CYS A 545 -28.55 -15.14 -15.73
N LYS A 546 -29.04 -16.12 -14.97
CA LYS A 546 -30.48 -16.20 -14.64
C LYS A 546 -30.88 -15.27 -13.50
N THR A 547 -29.95 -14.87 -12.64
CA THR A 547 -30.20 -13.98 -11.50
C THR A 547 -29.90 -12.52 -11.81
N ASP A 548 -28.89 -12.21 -12.64
CA ASP A 548 -28.58 -10.86 -13.12
C ASP A 548 -28.57 -10.78 -14.65
N LYS A 549 -29.56 -10.07 -15.21
CA LYS A 549 -29.69 -9.82 -16.66
C LYS A 549 -28.55 -9.01 -17.26
N LYS A 550 -27.75 -8.32 -16.43
CA LYS A 550 -26.59 -7.53 -16.88
C LYS A 550 -25.31 -8.35 -16.91
N PHE A 551 -25.30 -9.58 -16.40
CA PHE A 551 -24.12 -10.43 -16.42
C PHE A 551 -23.80 -10.84 -17.87
N PRO A 552 -22.58 -10.58 -18.37
CA PRO A 552 -22.24 -10.83 -19.76
C PRO A 552 -22.21 -12.33 -20.07
N LYS A 553 -22.82 -12.74 -21.20
CA LYS A 553 -22.61 -14.07 -21.78
C LYS A 553 -21.22 -14.10 -22.41
N THR A 554 -20.19 -14.45 -21.63
CA THR A 554 -18.82 -14.62 -22.14
C THR A 554 -18.65 -15.98 -22.82
N PRO A 555 -17.61 -16.19 -23.64
CA PRO A 555 -17.31 -17.52 -24.21
C PRO A 555 -17.23 -18.61 -23.14
N GLU A 556 -16.64 -18.31 -21.97
CA GLU A 556 -16.57 -19.19 -20.80
C GLU A 556 -17.96 -19.52 -20.23
N ALA A 557 -18.87 -18.55 -20.26
CA ALA A 557 -20.26 -18.74 -19.87
C ALA A 557 -20.99 -19.72 -20.82
N THR A 558 -20.63 -19.77 -22.10
CA THR A 558 -21.27 -20.60 -23.14
C THR A 558 -20.53 -21.89 -23.51
N SER A 559 -19.35 -22.13 -22.92
CA SER A 559 -18.50 -23.29 -23.23
C SER A 559 -18.91 -24.50 -22.40
N PHE A 560 -19.99 -25.16 -22.81
CA PHE A 560 -20.49 -26.40 -22.21
C PHE A 560 -19.94 -27.64 -22.90
N ARG A 561 -19.61 -28.70 -22.13
CA ARG A 561 -19.28 -30.00 -22.73
C ARG A 561 -20.52 -30.55 -23.43
N ALA A 562 -20.34 -31.36 -24.47
CA ALA A 562 -21.46 -31.90 -25.26
C ALA A 562 -22.53 -32.59 -24.39
N GLU A 563 -22.12 -33.25 -23.32
CA GLU A 563 -22.98 -33.93 -22.34
C GLU A 563 -23.75 -32.95 -21.45
N ASP A 564 -23.17 -31.80 -21.12
CA ASP A 564 -23.80 -30.75 -20.31
C ASP A 564 -24.78 -29.90 -21.14
N LYS A 565 -24.55 -29.77 -22.45
CA LYS A 565 -25.39 -28.95 -23.35
C LYS A 565 -26.88 -29.30 -23.31
N GLN A 566 -27.23 -30.57 -23.07
CA GLN A 566 -28.65 -30.97 -22.95
C GLN A 566 -29.32 -30.40 -21.70
N VAL A 567 -28.58 -30.27 -20.59
CA VAL A 567 -29.08 -29.69 -19.32
C VAL A 567 -29.22 -28.17 -19.44
N PHE A 568 -28.39 -27.53 -20.25
CA PHE A 568 -28.33 -26.07 -20.43
C PHE A 568 -28.85 -25.58 -21.79
N ALA A 569 -29.61 -26.39 -22.54
CA ALA A 569 -30.01 -26.09 -23.93
C ALA A 569 -30.71 -24.73 -24.08
N GLU A 570 -31.67 -24.42 -23.20
CA GLU A 570 -32.39 -23.13 -23.14
C GLU A 570 -31.48 -21.91 -22.88
N TYR A 571 -30.27 -22.11 -22.36
CA TYR A 571 -29.30 -21.06 -22.10
C TYR A 571 -28.34 -20.84 -23.29
N LEU A 572 -28.13 -21.89 -24.08
CA LEU A 572 -27.27 -21.93 -25.26
C LEU A 572 -28.00 -21.50 -26.55
N ASP A 573 -29.33 -21.59 -26.58
CA ASP A 573 -30.19 -21.27 -27.73
C ASP A 573 -30.68 -19.79 -27.78
N ASP A 574 -30.22 -18.93 -26.85
CA ASP A 574 -30.51 -17.47 -26.80
C ASP A 574 -29.35 -16.60 -27.32
#